data_AF-L0AWG5-F1
#
_entry.id   AF-L0AWG5-F1
#
_cell.length_a   1.000
_cell.length_b   1.000
_cell.length_c   1.000
_cell.angle_alpha   90.00
_cell.angle_beta   90.00
_cell.angle_gamma   90.00
#
_symmetry.space_group_name_H-M   'P 1'
#
loop_
_entity.id
_entity.type
_entity.pdbx_description
1 polymer ?
#
loop_
_entity_poly.entity_id
_entity_poly.type
_entity_poly.pdbx_seq_one_letter_code
_entity_poly.pdbx_strand_id
1 'polypeptide(L)'
;MRKGIASSASPSTRQVNTTPIALDLTKPDKSKIKTWTEYDDGLIVKEYSSKEGRNISSVVTGEVEVWSASGDGEECTFVQSYAKEDSILVTVLVRNNGHCTEKYFEKVNGTWSSISEEEFLKEFYEMRMSGLLSNTASSKTYQ
;
A
#
# COMPACT_ATOMS: atom_id res chain seq x y z
N MET A 1 41.03 -31.45 -32.09
CA MET A 1 40.37 -31.18 -30.80
C MET A 1 39.68 -29.83 -30.89
N ARG A 2 38.34 -29.76 -30.85
CA ARG A 2 37.59 -28.49 -30.79
C ARG A 2 36.86 -28.44 -29.45
N LYS A 3 37.23 -27.48 -28.58
CA LYS A 3 36.55 -27.22 -27.31
C LYS A 3 35.23 -26.50 -27.62
N GLY A 4 34.11 -27.14 -27.30
CA GLY A 4 32.79 -26.52 -27.34
C GLY A 4 32.60 -25.59 -26.14
N ILE A 5 32.08 -24.40 -26.39
CA ILE A 5 31.75 -23.38 -25.39
C ILE A 5 30.40 -23.79 -24.79
N ALA A 6 30.35 -24.04 -23.49
CA ALA A 6 29.09 -24.16 -22.77
C ALA A 6 28.46 -22.78 -22.67
N SER A 7 27.35 -22.56 -23.39
CA SER A 7 26.49 -21.40 -23.19
C SER A 7 25.68 -21.63 -21.92
N SER A 8 25.97 -20.86 -20.87
CA SER A 8 25.15 -20.84 -19.66
C SER A 8 23.88 -20.04 -19.94
N ALA A 9 22.75 -20.75 -20.09
CA ALA A 9 21.45 -20.13 -20.10
C ALA A 9 21.18 -19.46 -18.74
N SER A 10 20.91 -18.15 -18.75
CA SER A 10 20.40 -17.42 -17.60
C SER A 10 19.04 -17.97 -17.18
N PRO A 11 18.68 -17.96 -15.87
CA PRO A 11 17.36 -18.39 -15.45
C PRO A 11 16.32 -17.41 -15.99
N SER A 12 15.53 -17.86 -16.97
CA SER A 12 14.43 -17.08 -17.52
C SER A 12 13.32 -17.02 -16.48
N THR A 13 13.15 -15.86 -15.86
CA THR A 13 12.01 -15.54 -14.99
C THR A 13 10.73 -15.69 -15.80
N ARG A 14 9.78 -16.47 -15.26
CA ARG A 14 8.47 -16.72 -15.86
C ARG A 14 7.73 -15.39 -16.02
N GLN A 15 7.69 -14.84 -17.24
CA GLN A 15 6.81 -13.70 -17.54
C GLN A 15 5.36 -14.18 -17.46
N VAL A 16 4.72 -13.93 -16.32
CA VAL A 16 3.28 -14.13 -16.18
C VAL A 16 2.61 -12.88 -16.74
N ASN A 17 1.91 -13.01 -17.87
CA ASN A 17 1.12 -11.92 -18.44
C ASN A 17 -0.04 -11.60 -17.49
N THR A 18 0.14 -10.60 -16.64
CA THR A 18 -0.90 -10.10 -15.73
C THR A 18 -1.62 -8.91 -16.36
N THR A 19 -2.90 -8.72 -16.03
CA THR A 19 -3.65 -7.53 -16.45
C THR A 19 -3.40 -6.39 -15.46
N PRO A 20 -2.89 -5.22 -15.90
CA PRO A 20 -2.76 -4.04 -15.05
C PRO A 20 -4.13 -3.53 -14.59
N ILE A 21 -4.25 -3.15 -13.32
CA ILE A 21 -5.47 -2.60 -12.72
C ILE A 21 -5.13 -1.42 -11.80
N ALA A 22 -6.05 -0.45 -11.72
CA ALA A 22 -6.03 0.58 -10.69
C ALA A 22 -6.76 0.10 -9.44
N LEU A 23 -6.17 0.31 -8.27
CA LEU A 23 -6.82 0.18 -6.98
C LEU A 23 -7.37 1.54 -6.54
N ASP A 24 -8.69 1.66 -6.44
CA ASP A 24 -9.33 2.80 -5.78
C ASP A 24 -9.58 2.48 -4.30
N LEU A 25 -8.92 3.20 -3.39
CA LEU A 25 -9.05 2.99 -1.94
C LEU A 25 -10.43 3.37 -1.40
N THR A 26 -11.17 4.22 -2.12
CA THR A 26 -12.53 4.65 -1.74
C THR A 26 -13.58 3.63 -2.21
N LYS A 27 -13.34 3.00 -3.36
CA LYS A 27 -14.28 2.07 -4.00
C LYS A 27 -13.54 0.93 -4.72
N PRO A 28 -12.95 -0.02 -3.97
CA PRO A 28 -12.19 -1.11 -4.58
C PRO A 28 -13.10 -2.03 -5.40
N ASP A 29 -12.67 -2.37 -6.62
CA ASP A 29 -13.34 -3.37 -7.45
C ASP A 29 -13.11 -4.77 -6.87
N LYS A 30 -14.04 -5.22 -6.02
CA LYS A 30 -14.00 -6.53 -5.33
C LYS A 30 -14.00 -7.72 -6.28
N SER A 31 -14.29 -7.55 -7.58
CA SER A 31 -14.09 -8.61 -8.57
C SER A 31 -12.61 -8.83 -8.90
N LYS A 32 -11.77 -7.80 -8.72
CA LYS A 32 -10.34 -7.76 -9.06
C LYS A 32 -9.40 -7.73 -7.85
N ILE A 33 -9.87 -7.18 -6.73
CA ILE A 33 -9.12 -6.92 -5.50
C ILE A 33 -9.67 -7.77 -4.35
N LYS A 34 -8.78 -8.33 -3.54
CA LYS A 34 -9.10 -8.86 -2.21
C LYS A 34 -8.96 -7.74 -1.19
N THR A 35 -9.91 -7.63 -0.29
CA THR A 35 -9.96 -6.57 0.73
C THR A 35 -10.15 -7.16 2.10
N TRP A 36 -9.41 -6.65 3.08
CA TRP A 36 -9.67 -6.89 4.50
C TRP A 36 -9.79 -5.55 5.24
N THR A 37 -10.54 -5.50 6.32
CA THR A 37 -10.80 -4.27 7.07
C THR A 37 -10.94 -4.57 8.55
N GLU A 38 -10.26 -3.78 9.37
CA GLU A 38 -10.33 -3.79 10.83
C GLU A 38 -10.61 -2.38 11.36
N TYR A 39 -11.26 -2.32 12.52
CA TYR A 39 -11.62 -1.10 13.22
C TYR A 39 -11.06 -1.17 14.64
N ASP A 40 -10.22 -0.22 15.03
CA ASP A 40 -9.54 -0.14 16.33
C ASP A 40 -9.58 1.30 16.85
N ASP A 41 -10.40 1.63 17.86
CA ASP A 41 -10.45 2.97 18.48
C ASP A 41 -10.48 4.16 17.49
N GLY A 42 -11.37 4.07 16.50
CA GLY A 42 -11.55 5.09 15.45
C GLY A 42 -10.50 5.04 14.33
N LEU A 43 -9.48 4.20 14.45
CA LEU A 43 -8.57 3.83 13.36
C LEU A 43 -9.23 2.78 12.47
N ILE A 44 -9.26 3.03 11.18
CA ILE A 44 -9.70 2.09 10.16
C ILE A 44 -8.46 1.58 9.44
N VAL A 45 -8.17 0.28 9.56
CA VAL A 45 -7.09 -0.39 8.83
C VAL A 45 -7.70 -1.16 7.68
N LYS A 46 -7.17 -0.99 6.47
CA LYS A 46 -7.58 -1.78 5.30
C LYS A 46 -6.38 -2.33 4.58
N GLU A 47 -6.53 -3.56 4.10
CA GLU A 47 -5.51 -4.26 3.33
C GLU A 47 -6.08 -4.65 1.97
N TYR A 48 -5.22 -4.57 0.95
CA TYR A 48 -5.57 -4.82 -0.44
C TYR A 48 -4.51 -5.66 -1.12
N SER A 49 -4.95 -6.64 -1.89
CA SER A 49 -4.09 -7.41 -2.79
C SER A 49 -4.84 -7.75 -4.07
N SER A 50 -4.12 -7.90 -5.18
CA SER A 50 -4.73 -8.33 -6.43
C SER A 50 -5.20 -9.78 -6.35
N LYS A 51 -6.26 -10.11 -7.09
CA LYS A 51 -6.60 -11.50 -7.39
C LYS A 51 -5.69 -12.04 -8.50
N GLU A 52 -5.66 -13.35 -8.65
CA GLU A 52 -4.84 -14.05 -9.65
C GLU A 52 -4.97 -13.47 -11.05
N GLY A 53 -3.85 -13.41 -11.77
CA GLY A 53 -3.79 -12.89 -13.15
C GLY A 53 -3.85 -11.35 -13.27
N ARG A 54 -3.78 -10.62 -12.15
CA ARG A 54 -3.85 -9.15 -12.12
C ARG A 54 -2.67 -8.55 -11.38
N ASN A 55 -2.27 -7.36 -11.81
CA ASN A 55 -1.23 -6.57 -11.17
C ASN A 55 -1.78 -5.19 -10.85
N ILE A 56 -1.65 -4.74 -9.59
CA ILE A 56 -1.99 -3.36 -9.24
C ILE A 56 -0.88 -2.47 -9.82
N SER A 57 -1.23 -1.65 -10.82
CA SER A 57 -0.28 -0.76 -11.49
C SER A 57 -0.41 0.69 -11.01
N SER A 58 -1.49 1.00 -10.30
CA SER A 58 -1.69 2.30 -9.65
C SER A 58 -2.63 2.20 -8.46
N VAL A 59 -2.47 3.14 -7.54
CA VAL A 59 -3.33 3.36 -6.37
C VAL A 59 -3.89 4.76 -6.45
N VAL A 60 -5.21 4.89 -6.30
CA VAL A 60 -5.94 6.15 -6.42
C VAL A 60 -6.91 6.34 -5.26
N THR A 61 -7.31 7.59 -5.02
CA THR A 61 -8.48 7.93 -4.22
C THR A 61 -9.47 8.73 -5.06
N GLY A 62 -10.48 8.05 -5.61
CA GLY A 62 -11.32 8.64 -6.65
C GLY A 62 -10.47 9.02 -7.87
N GLU A 63 -10.40 10.31 -8.18
CA GLU A 63 -9.65 10.84 -9.33
C GLU A 63 -8.20 11.22 -9.01
N VAL A 64 -7.79 11.16 -7.73
CA VAL A 64 -6.44 11.56 -7.32
C VAL A 64 -5.51 10.36 -7.30
N GLU A 65 -4.45 10.39 -8.11
CA GLU A 65 -3.38 9.40 -8.08
C GLU A 65 -2.54 9.53 -6.80
N VAL A 66 -2.36 8.42 -6.09
CA VAL A 66 -1.51 8.32 -4.90
C VAL A 66 -0.16 7.70 -5.28
N TRP A 67 -0.19 6.64 -6.10
CA TRP A 67 0.98 5.96 -6.59
C TRP A 67 0.73 5.34 -7.97
N SER A 68 1.76 5.29 -8.81
CA SER A 68 1.78 4.58 -10.08
C SER A 68 3.11 3.86 -10.28
N ALA A 69 3.07 2.71 -10.95
CA ALA A 69 4.26 1.98 -11.35
C ALA A 69 5.06 2.81 -12.36
N SER A 70 6.35 2.93 -12.14
CA SER A 70 7.23 3.84 -12.89
C SER A 70 7.98 3.18 -14.06
N GLY A 71 7.94 1.85 -14.19
CA GLY A 71 8.60 1.14 -15.26
C GLY A 71 8.24 -0.34 -15.37
N ASP A 72 8.83 -0.99 -16.37
CA ASP A 72 8.64 -2.42 -16.62
C ASP A 72 9.17 -3.26 -15.46
N GLY A 73 8.30 -4.09 -14.87
CA GLY A 73 8.65 -5.02 -13.80
C GLY A 73 8.36 -4.53 -12.38
N GLU A 74 7.82 -3.32 -12.20
CA GLU A 74 7.24 -2.93 -10.91
C GLU A 74 5.86 -3.57 -10.71
N GLU A 75 5.75 -4.40 -9.68
CA GLU A 75 4.52 -5.08 -9.28
C GLU A 75 4.12 -4.60 -7.90
N CYS A 76 2.93 -4.00 -7.75
CA CYS A 76 2.37 -3.80 -6.42
C CYS A 76 1.77 -5.11 -5.93
N THR A 77 2.32 -5.61 -4.83
CA THR A 77 1.97 -6.91 -4.27
C THR A 77 0.97 -6.80 -3.13
N PHE A 78 0.98 -5.66 -2.44
CA PHE A 78 0.14 -5.38 -1.29
C PHE A 78 0.02 -3.87 -1.07
N VAL A 79 -1.14 -3.43 -0.63
CA VAL A 79 -1.39 -2.07 -0.18
C VAL A 79 -2.07 -2.12 1.18
N GLN A 80 -1.65 -1.26 2.10
CA GLN A 80 -2.31 -1.06 3.39
C GLN A 80 -2.63 0.41 3.57
N SER A 81 -3.83 0.71 4.08
CA SER A 81 -4.23 2.08 4.40
C SER A 81 -4.71 2.18 5.84
N TYR A 82 -4.35 3.26 6.49
CA TYR A 82 -4.74 3.63 7.85
C TYR A 82 -5.49 4.94 7.76
N ALA A 83 -6.75 4.98 8.20
CA ALA A 83 -7.56 6.19 8.14
C ALA A 83 -8.14 6.50 9.52
N LYS A 84 -8.03 7.76 9.91
CA LYS A 84 -8.64 8.27 11.13
C LYS A 84 -8.92 9.76 10.96
N GLU A 85 -10.15 10.16 11.23
CA GLU A 85 -10.63 11.52 10.97
C GLU A 85 -10.34 11.90 9.50
N ASP A 86 -9.65 13.02 9.25
CA ASP A 86 -9.31 13.50 7.91
C ASP A 86 -7.91 13.04 7.43
N SER A 87 -7.18 12.28 8.24
CA SER A 87 -5.84 11.79 7.95
C SER A 87 -5.86 10.38 7.38
N ILE A 88 -5.08 10.15 6.32
CA ILE A 88 -4.89 8.82 5.73
C ILE A 88 -3.41 8.57 5.52
N LEU A 89 -2.92 7.41 5.98
CA LEU A 89 -1.59 6.91 5.65
C LEU A 89 -1.72 5.68 4.75
N VAL A 90 -0.81 5.52 3.79
CA VAL A 90 -0.80 4.39 2.86
C VAL A 90 0.61 3.84 2.71
N THR A 91 0.72 2.51 2.83
CA THR A 91 1.91 1.75 2.47
C THR A 91 1.64 0.97 1.20
N VAL A 92 2.53 1.07 0.21
CA VAL A 92 2.50 0.29 -1.03
C VAL A 92 3.75 -0.59 -1.07
N LEU A 93 3.56 -1.91 -1.06
CA LEU A 93 4.63 -2.88 -1.19
C LEU A 93 4.88 -3.20 -2.67
N VAL A 94 5.96 -2.65 -3.20
CA VAL A 94 6.37 -2.79 -4.60
C VAL A 94 7.47 -3.84 -4.70
N ARG A 95 7.28 -4.82 -5.58
CA ARG A 95 8.33 -5.74 -6.01
C ARG A 95 8.89 -5.28 -7.34
N ASN A 96 10.21 -5.17 -7.43
CA ASN A 96 10.93 -4.87 -8.67
C ASN A 96 12.15 -5.78 -8.77
N ASN A 97 12.27 -6.56 -9.85
CA ASN A 97 13.40 -7.47 -10.10
C ASN A 97 13.75 -8.39 -8.92
N GLY A 98 12.73 -8.88 -8.19
CA GLY A 98 12.90 -9.76 -7.03
C GLY A 98 13.18 -9.04 -5.70
N HIS A 99 13.34 -7.72 -5.71
CA HIS A 99 13.48 -6.90 -4.51
C HIS A 99 12.14 -6.30 -4.12
N CYS A 100 11.77 -6.41 -2.85
CA CYS A 100 10.61 -5.73 -2.30
C CYS A 100 11.02 -4.42 -1.63
N THR A 101 10.30 -3.35 -1.92
CA THR A 101 10.47 -2.02 -1.31
C THR A 101 9.11 -1.47 -0.93
N GLU A 102 9.06 -0.73 0.16
CA GLU A 102 7.85 -0.03 0.60
C GLU A 102 7.90 1.42 0.15
N LYS A 103 6.73 1.94 -0.22
CA LYS A 103 6.49 3.35 -0.51
C LYS A 103 5.41 3.86 0.42
N TYR A 104 5.62 5.04 0.97
CA TYR A 104 4.77 5.62 2.00
C TYR A 104 4.16 6.92 1.51
N PHE A 105 2.87 7.08 1.78
CA PHE A 105 2.10 8.26 1.40
C PHE A 105 1.21 8.70 2.55
N GLU A 106 1.00 9.99 2.64
CA GLU A 106 0.05 10.59 3.56
C GLU A 106 -0.94 11.48 2.82
N LYS A 107 -2.14 11.56 3.37
CA LYS A 107 -3.14 12.56 3.03
C LYS A 107 -3.41 13.40 4.26
N VAL A 108 -3.12 14.69 4.17
CA VAL A 108 -3.41 15.68 5.20
C VAL A 108 -4.12 16.86 4.55
N ASN A 109 -5.22 17.33 5.15
CA ASN A 109 -6.01 18.45 4.63
C ASN A 109 -6.38 18.32 3.14
N GLY A 110 -6.71 17.09 2.70
CA GLY A 110 -7.08 16.80 1.32
C GLY A 110 -5.93 16.61 0.34
N THR A 111 -4.68 16.86 0.73
CA THR A 111 -3.50 16.81 -0.16
C THR A 111 -2.69 15.55 0.09
N TRP A 112 -2.27 14.87 -0.98
CA TRP A 112 -1.40 13.70 -0.93
C TRP A 112 0.07 14.07 -1.08
N SER A 113 0.93 13.45 -0.28
CA SER A 113 2.39 13.57 -0.34
C SER A 113 3.05 12.20 -0.21
N SER A 114 4.18 11.99 -0.89
CA SER A 114 5.09 10.89 -0.56
C SER A 114 5.92 11.29 0.66
N ILE A 115 6.08 10.38 1.59
CA ILE A 115 6.86 10.59 2.82
C ILE A 115 7.88 9.48 3.02
N SER A 116 8.82 9.70 3.92
CA SER A 116 9.78 8.70 4.38
C SER A 116 9.12 7.68 5.32
N GLU A 117 9.80 6.54 5.52
CA GLU A 117 9.40 5.55 6.54
C GLU A 117 9.36 6.16 7.95
N GLU A 118 10.32 7.02 8.28
CA GLU A 118 10.41 7.69 9.57
C GLU A 118 9.20 8.60 9.82
N GLU A 119 8.86 9.43 8.84
CA GLU A 119 7.66 10.28 8.87
C GLU A 119 6.40 9.42 8.98
N PHE A 120 6.30 8.35 8.18
CA PHE A 120 5.16 7.44 8.23
C PHE A 120 4.97 6.81 9.61
N LEU A 121 6.04 6.30 10.22
CA LEU A 121 5.99 5.70 11.55
C LEU A 121 5.58 6.73 12.59
N LYS A 122 6.14 7.95 12.53
CA LYS A 122 5.76 9.05 13.42
C LYS A 122 4.26 9.33 13.33
N GLU A 123 3.74 9.57 12.14
CA GLU A 123 2.32 9.87 11.92
C GLU A 123 1.41 8.69 12.31
N PHE A 124 1.83 7.46 12.04
CA PHE A 124 1.08 6.26 12.43
C PHE A 124 0.97 6.12 13.95
N TYR A 125 2.06 6.37 14.69
CA TYR A 125 2.02 6.37 16.15
C TYR A 125 1.15 7.50 16.70
N GLU A 126 1.24 8.71 16.15
CA GLU A 126 0.37 9.83 16.54
C GLU A 126 -1.11 9.51 16.29
N MET A 127 -1.43 8.94 15.13
CA MET A 127 -2.77 8.50 14.74
C MET A 127 -3.33 7.45 15.71
N ARG A 128 -2.51 6.49 16.13
CA ARG A 128 -2.92 5.43 17.06
C ARG A 128 -3.10 5.97 18.48
N MET A 129 -2.15 6.79 18.96
CA MET A 129 -2.16 7.31 20.34
C MET A 129 -3.27 8.33 20.59
N SER A 130 -3.68 9.11 19.58
CA SER A 130 -4.78 10.08 19.73
C SER A 130 -6.10 9.43 20.19
N GLY A 131 -6.34 8.17 19.80
CA GLY A 131 -7.53 7.41 20.21
C GLY A 131 -7.50 7.08 21.70
N LEU A 132 -6.34 6.67 22.19
CA LEU A 132 -6.13 6.30 23.59
C LEU A 132 -6.23 7.52 24.54
N LEU A 133 -5.75 8.69 24.11
CA LEU A 133 -5.78 9.92 24.91
C LEU A 133 -7.18 10.54 24.98
N SER A 134 -7.99 10.44 23.91
CA SER A 134 -9.37 10.94 23.91
C SER A 134 -10.30 10.19 24.89
N ASN A 135 -10.09 8.88 25.05
CA ASN A 135 -10.86 8.03 25.95
C ASN A 135 -10.52 8.25 27.43
N THR A 136 -9.27 8.61 27.75
CA THR A 136 -8.82 8.87 29.14
C THR A 136 -9.19 10.26 29.65
N ALA A 137 -9.31 11.26 28.77
CA ALA A 137 -9.80 12.59 29.15
C ALA A 137 -11.30 12.58 29.51
N SER A 138 -12.09 11.70 28.88
CA SER A 138 -13.53 11.58 29.11
C SER A 138 -13.88 10.86 30.43
N SER A 139 -12.93 10.18 31.08
CA SER A 139 -13.17 9.44 32.33
C SER A 139 -12.95 10.27 33.61
N LYS A 140 -12.58 11.55 33.50
CA LYS A 140 -12.39 12.45 34.65
C LYS A 140 -13.44 13.56 34.70
N THR A 141 -14.71 13.19 34.76
CA THR A 141 -15.72 14.06 35.38
C THR A 141 -16.78 13.17 36.05
N TYR A 142 -16.59 12.91 37.34
CA TYR A 142 -17.70 12.65 38.24
C TYR A 142 -17.47 13.50 39.49
N GLN A 143 -18.50 14.29 39.81
CA GLN A 143 -18.64 15.05 41.05
C GLN A 143 -18.74 14.13 42.26
#